data_AF-A0A2W2ACZ5-F1
#
_entry.id   AF-A0A2W2ACZ5-F1
#
_cell.length_a   1.000
_cell.length_b   1.000
_cell.length_c   1.000
_cell.angle_alpha   90.00
_cell.angle_beta   90.00
_cell.angle_gamma   90.00
#
_symmetry.space_group_name_H-M   'P 1'
#
loop_
_entity.id
_entity.type
_entity.pdbx_description
1 polymer ?
#
loop_
_entity_poly.entity_id
_entity_poly.type
_entity_poly.pdbx_seq_one_letter_code
_entity_poly.pdbx_strand_id
1 'polypeptide(L)'
;MLRKVGDVFQNSLGSAHMAVLLVLVLLEVGTLVLLWRDRTRSQLAKVVWTVVVIALPVLGALGFLINWALGRLADRLNRAH
;
A
#
# COMPACT_ATOMS: atom_id res chain seq x y z
N MET A 1 -5.19 25.37 3.67
CA MET A 1 -5.73 23.98 3.67
C MET A 1 -4.72 22.92 3.19
N LEU A 2 -3.82 23.24 2.25
CA LEU A 2 -2.74 22.36 1.79
C LEU A 2 -1.74 21.93 2.89
N ARG A 3 -1.41 22.81 3.83
CA ARG A 3 -0.42 22.54 4.90
C ARG A 3 -0.82 21.39 5.82
N LYS A 4 -2.10 21.36 6.24
CA LYS A 4 -2.64 20.33 7.15
C LYS A 4 -2.74 18.94 6.51
N VAL A 5 -2.81 18.85 5.18
CA VAL A 5 -2.74 17.57 4.45
C VAL A 5 -1.28 17.08 4.41
N GLY A 6 -0.33 17.98 4.13
CA GLY A 6 1.10 17.70 4.21
C GLY A 6 1.56 17.20 5.59
N ASP A 7 1.05 17.81 6.66
CA ASP A 7 1.39 17.45 8.04
C ASP A 7 0.84 16.06 8.44
N VAL A 8 -0.37 15.69 7.97
CA VAL A 8 -0.95 14.34 8.21
C VAL A 8 -0.21 13.27 7.43
N PHE A 9 0.20 13.56 6.20
CA PHE A 9 1.09 12.67 5.44
C PHE A 9 2.45 12.56 6.13
N GLN A 10 3.11 13.65 6.51
CA GLN A 10 4.40 13.59 7.21
C GLN A 10 4.34 12.85 8.56
N ASN A 11 3.26 13.00 9.33
CA ASN A 11 3.11 12.30 10.62
C ASN A 11 2.68 10.82 10.45
N SER A 12 1.90 10.48 9.43
CA SER A 12 1.54 9.07 9.14
C SER A 12 2.68 8.31 8.45
N LEU A 13 3.52 9.02 7.70
CA LEU A 13 4.77 8.54 7.10
C LEU A 13 5.94 8.66 8.10
N GLY A 14 5.70 8.44 9.40
CA GLY A 14 6.77 8.34 10.38
C GLY A 14 7.84 7.37 9.87
N SER A 15 9.12 7.74 9.99
CA SER A 15 10.25 7.05 9.33
C SER A 15 10.22 5.52 9.46
N ALA A 16 9.73 5.01 10.59
CA ALA A 16 9.53 3.58 10.84
C ALA A 16 8.44 2.93 9.96
N HIS A 17 7.29 3.60 9.76
CA HIS A 17 6.21 3.08 8.90
C HIS A 17 6.65 3.01 7.44
N MET A 18 7.38 4.03 6.98
CA MET A 18 7.97 4.04 5.63
C MET A 18 9.04 2.96 5.46
N ALA A 19 9.85 2.71 6.49
CA ALA A 19 10.82 1.62 6.46
C ALA A 19 10.13 0.24 6.34
N VAL A 20 9.04 0.01 7.07
CA VAL A 20 8.26 -1.24 6.97
C VAL A 20 7.67 -1.41 5.57
N LEU A 21 7.05 -0.36 5.01
CA LEU A 21 6.52 -0.42 3.65
C LEU A 21 7.62 -0.68 2.61
N LEU A 22 8.78 -0.05 2.76
CA LEU A 22 9.93 -0.28 1.90
C LEU A 22 10.41 -1.74 1.98
N VAL A 23 10.53 -2.29 3.18
CA VAL A 23 10.92 -3.70 3.39
C VAL A 23 9.91 -4.64 2.74
N LEU A 24 8.60 -4.39 2.90
CA LEU A 24 7.56 -5.20 2.27
C LEU A 24 7.67 -5.16 0.73
N VAL A 25 7.86 -3.97 0.15
CA VAL A 25 8.06 -3.83 -1.31
C VAL A 25 9.31 -4.58 -1.77
N LEU A 26 10.42 -4.49 -1.04
CA LEU A 26 11.64 -5.22 -1.38
C LEU A 26 11.45 -6.75 -1.33
N LEU A 27 10.68 -7.25 -0.36
CA LEU A 27 10.32 -8.68 -0.27
C LEU A 27 9.43 -9.11 -1.44
N GLU A 28 8.46 -8.29 -1.83
CA GLU A 28 7.60 -8.53 -3.00
C GLU A 28 8.42 -8.58 -4.29
N VAL A 29 9.32 -7.62 -4.51
CA VAL A 29 10.22 -7.63 -5.67
C VAL A 29 11.15 -8.84 -5.64
N GLY A 30 11.74 -9.16 -4.48
CA GLY A 30 12.61 -10.32 -4.32
C GLY A 30 11.91 -11.65 -4.64
N THR A 31 10.67 -11.82 -4.17
CA THR A 31 9.88 -13.02 -4.48
C THR A 31 9.53 -13.10 -5.97
N LEU A 32 9.23 -11.99 -6.65
CA LEU A 32 9.03 -11.97 -8.10
C LEU A 32 10.30 -12.33 -8.85
N VAL A 33 11.46 -11.77 -8.48
CA VAL A 33 12.74 -12.08 -9.13
C VAL A 33 13.06 -13.57 -8.99
N LEU A 34 12.91 -14.14 -7.79
CA LEU A 34 13.15 -15.56 -7.56
C LEU A 34 12.21 -16.45 -8.38
N LEU A 35 10.92 -16.08 -8.44
CA LEU A 35 9.92 -16.82 -9.20
C LEU A 35 10.19 -16.81 -10.71
N TRP A 36 10.58 -15.66 -11.25
CA TRP A 36 10.87 -15.54 -12.68
C TRP A 36 12.19 -16.20 -13.06
N ARG A 37 13.19 -16.16 -12.16
CA ARG A 37 14.47 -16.87 -12.31
C ARG A 37 14.29 -18.39 -12.37
N ASP A 38 13.33 -18.95 -11.64
CA ASP A 38 13.08 -20.38 -11.63
C ASP A 38 12.46 -20.86 -12.96
N ARG A 39 13.21 -21.65 -13.74
CA ARG A 39 12.78 -22.12 -15.08
C ARG A 39 11.90 -23.37 -15.05
N THR A 40 11.79 -24.06 -13.92
CA THR A 40 10.96 -25.28 -13.81
C THR A 40 9.51 -25.00 -13.41
N ARG A 41 9.20 -23.78 -12.96
CA ARG A 41 7.84 -23.38 -12.58
C ARG A 41 6.97 -23.05 -13.80
N SER A 42 5.71 -23.50 -13.74
CA SER A 42 4.66 -23.19 -14.72
C SER A 42 4.53 -21.69 -14.96
N GLN A 43 4.47 -21.29 -16.24
CA GLN A 43 4.29 -19.91 -16.66
C GLN A 43 2.97 -19.31 -16.12
N LEU A 44 1.90 -20.10 -16.04
CA LEU A 44 0.63 -19.65 -15.50
C LEU A 44 0.75 -19.30 -14.01
N ALA A 45 1.46 -20.13 -13.23
CA ALA A 45 1.71 -19.84 -11.82
C ALA A 45 2.53 -18.55 -11.64
N LYS A 46 3.48 -18.26 -12.54
CA LYS A 46 4.23 -17.00 -12.52
C LYS A 46 3.35 -15.78 -12.72
N VAL A 47 2.47 -15.83 -13.72
CA VAL A 47 1.55 -14.73 -14.02
C VAL A 47 0.57 -14.50 -12.87
N VAL A 48 -0.07 -15.56 -12.38
CA VAL A 48 -1.01 -15.48 -11.26
C VAL A 48 -0.33 -14.86 -10.02
N TRP A 49 0.89 -15.30 -9.70
CA TRP A 49 1.61 -14.76 -8.56
C TRP A 49 1.98 -13.28 -8.75
N THR A 50 2.42 -12.87 -9.94
CA THR A 50 2.66 -11.45 -10.24
C THR A 50 1.40 -10.61 -10.01
N VAL A 51 0.24 -11.09 -10.46
CA VAL A 51 -1.04 -10.40 -10.22
C VAL A 51 -1.34 -10.28 -8.73
N VAL A 52 -1.14 -11.35 -7.96
CA VAL A 52 -1.36 -11.33 -6.50
C VAL A 52 -0.44 -10.32 -5.82
N VAL A 53 0.85 -10.33 -6.14
CA VAL A 53 1.84 -9.40 -5.56
C VAL A 53 1.50 -7.96 -5.89
N ILE A 54 1.01 -7.65 -7.09
CA ILE A 54 0.59 -6.28 -7.46
C ILE A 54 -0.74 -5.90 -6.79
N ALA A 55 -1.67 -6.84 -6.65
CA ALA A 55 -2.99 -6.55 -6.10
C ALA A 55 -2.94 -6.18 -4.61
N LEU A 56 -2.07 -6.81 -3.83
CA LEU A 56 -1.93 -6.55 -2.38
C LEU A 56 -1.66 -5.07 -2.04
N PRO A 57 -0.63 -4.39 -2.57
CA PRO A 57 -0.37 -2.98 -2.30
C PRO A 57 -1.48 -2.07 -2.85
N VAL A 58 -2.09 -2.41 -3.98
CA VAL A 58 -3.22 -1.66 -4.54
C VAL A 58 -4.42 -1.70 -3.59
N LEU A 59 -4.78 -2.88 -3.09
CA LEU A 59 -5.85 -3.04 -2.12
C LEU A 59 -5.54 -2.33 -0.80
N GLY A 60 -4.29 -2.38 -0.33
CA GLY A 60 -3.84 -1.62 0.84
C GLY A 60 -4.00 -0.10 0.66
N ALA A 61 -3.59 0.43 -0.50
CA ALA A 61 -3.74 1.84 -0.82
C ALA A 61 -5.22 2.25 -0.91
N LEU A 62 -6.07 1.43 -1.53
CA LEU A 62 -7.51 1.68 -1.60
C LEU A 62 -8.16 1.68 -0.21
N GLY A 63 -7.82 0.70 0.65
CA GLY A 63 -8.30 0.65 2.03
C GLY A 63 -7.90 1.89 2.83
N PHE A 64 -6.65 2.32 2.70
CA PHE A 64 -6.17 3.56 3.31
C PHE A 64 -6.96 4.79 2.82
N LEU A 65 -7.18 4.90 1.50
CA LEU A 65 -7.87 6.04 0.91
C LEU A 65 -9.34 6.11 1.38
N ILE A 66 -10.02 4.97 1.44
CA ILE A 66 -11.39 4.87 1.93
C ILE A 66 -11.44 5.24 3.42
N ASN A 67 -10.57 4.68 4.24
CA ASN A 67 -10.50 5.00 5.67
C ASN A 67 -10.25 6.50 5.91
N TRP A 68 -9.34 7.09 5.13
CA TRP A 68 -9.07 8.53 5.18
C TRP A 68 -10.29 9.36 4.79
N ALA A 69 -10.99 8.99 3.71
CA ALA A 69 -12.19 9.68 3.27
C ALA A 69 -13.31 9.62 4.32
N LEU A 70 -13.52 8.44 4.92
CA LEU A 70 -14.49 8.23 5.99
C LEU A 70 -14.16 9.09 7.22
N GLY A 71 -12.90 9.08 7.68
CA GLY A 71 -12.45 9.93 8.78
C GLY A 71 -12.69 11.42 8.49
N ARG A 72 -12.42 11.86 7.25
CA ARG A 72 -12.64 13.25 6.85
C ARG A 72 -14.12 13.64 6.78
N LEU A 73 -15.00 12.71 6.42
CA LEU A 73 -16.46 12.91 6.42
C LEU A 73 -16.99 12.97 7.86
N ALA A 74 -16.54 12.07 8.73
CA ALA A 74 -16.87 12.09 10.16
C ALA A 74 -16.46 13.42 10.81
N ASP A 75 -15.25 13.91 10.53
CA ASP A 75 -14.75 15.20 11.00
C ASP A 75 -15.58 16.41 10.51
N ARG A 76 -16.28 16.29 9.37
CA ARG A 76 -17.15 17.34 8.86
C ARG A 76 -18.51 17.32 9.53
N LEU A 77 -19.07 16.12 9.71
CA LEU A 77 -20.34 15.92 10.43
C LEU A 77 -20.24 16.38 11.89
N ASN A 78 -19.15 16.02 12.58
CA ASN A 78 -18.92 16.40 13.96
C ASN A 78 -18.68 17.91 14.18
N ARG A 79 -18.42 18.69 13.12
CA ARG A 79 -18.30 20.16 13.19
C ARG A 79 -19.57 20.89 12.77
N ALA A 80 -20.52 20.19 12.16
CA ALA A 80 -21.81 20.74 11.77
C ALA A 80 -22.86 20.60 12.89
N HIS A 81 -22.52 19.87 13.95
CA HIS A 81 -23.28 19.70 15.18
C HIS A 81 -22.52 20.42 16.32
#